data_AF-A0A8T4CXG7-F1
#
_entry.id   AF-A0A8T4CXG7-F1
#
_cell.length_a   1.000
_cell.length_b   1.000
_cell.length_c   1.000
_cell.angle_alpha   90.00
_cell.angle_beta   90.00
_cell.angle_gamma   90.00
#
_symmetry.space_group_name_H-M   'P 1'
#
loop_
_entity.id
_entity.type
_entity.pdbx_description
1 polymer ?
#
loop_
_entity_poly.entity_id
_entity_poly.type
_entity_poly.pdbx_seq_one_letter_code
_entity_poly.pdbx_strand_id
1 'polypeptide(L)'
;MTLHAQPPSQAQLGELVMPLAPSVVLNNGQQYIPQHYLRYQHTLKSITQIVSQIDFDDHTPIFAGQDHSGLYIQIGLIGRENYDRSNTLRPHKLVYGRKWRIDTDTPTSEIIQTVFLAIKKAREHEVRELLTLRNAEGKTSVVLSNHHDLPLMAQQREQLLSEKPVISDPHGYLRKQLASLRFAQRQIKLFSIEQRANQSYLIDLQLGAAPLARQLEGDFSEFDQLAITLILRHDQLHQLAYALMDELIAHSDRHVEEQFRFQAYPRFSRNNDLMAIANLSIQTRPYARDMANTSFERVFRASNYDVDASRAPALGYGELGQKNRQLIDGFTDLLGHLPQGYLAASPAQAVKTA
;
A
#
# COMPACT_ATOMS: atom_id res chain seq x y z
N MET A 1 33.49 -25.86 9.71
CA MET A 1 32.32 -26.67 9.32
C MET A 1 31.48 -26.84 10.57
N THR A 2 30.45 -26.02 10.72
CA THR A 2 29.51 -26.11 11.83
C THR A 2 28.15 -25.75 11.23
N LEU A 3 27.51 -26.76 10.66
CA LEU A 3 26.12 -26.67 10.23
C LEU A 3 25.28 -26.66 11.51
N HIS A 4 24.87 -25.47 11.95
CA HIS A 4 23.76 -25.37 12.88
C HIS A 4 22.52 -25.83 12.13
N ALA A 5 22.14 -27.10 12.32
CA ALA A 5 20.84 -27.58 11.94
C ALA A 5 19.80 -26.76 12.74
N GLN A 6 19.12 -25.83 12.07
CA GLN A 6 17.91 -25.25 12.64
C GLN A 6 16.89 -26.39 12.80
N PRO A 7 16.24 -26.51 13.97
CA PRO A 7 15.17 -27.48 14.16
C PRO A 7 14.02 -27.20 13.17
N PRO A 8 13.15 -28.19 12.88
CA PRO A 8 11.97 -27.98 12.04
C PRO A 8 11.22 -26.76 12.58
N SER A 9 10.82 -25.83 11.69
CA SER A 9 10.26 -24.53 12.07
C SER A 9 9.17 -24.71 13.13
N GLN A 10 9.50 -24.44 14.39
CA GLN A 10 8.50 -24.35 15.44
C GLN A 10 7.56 -23.23 15.03
N ALA A 11 6.25 -23.51 15.02
CA ALA A 11 5.22 -22.52 14.76
C ALA A 11 5.53 -21.24 15.56
N GLN A 12 5.49 -20.08 14.91
CA GLN A 12 5.75 -18.82 15.59
C GLN A 12 4.68 -18.58 16.65
N LEU A 13 4.95 -17.68 17.60
CA LEU A 13 3.93 -17.32 18.58
C LEU A 13 2.66 -16.85 17.86
N GLY A 14 1.51 -17.45 18.22
CA GLY A 14 0.23 -17.16 17.57
C GLY A 14 -0.06 -18.00 16.31
N GLU A 15 0.85 -18.87 15.89
CA GLU A 15 0.61 -19.87 14.84
C GLU A 15 0.32 -21.25 15.47
N LEU A 16 -0.64 -21.97 14.89
CA LEU A 16 -1.05 -23.29 15.31
C LEU A 16 -1.11 -24.20 14.09
N VAL A 17 -0.35 -25.30 14.10
CA VAL A 17 -0.39 -26.28 13.01
C VAL A 17 -1.77 -26.96 12.97
N MET A 18 -2.39 -27.03 11.80
CA MET A 18 -3.65 -27.77 11.64
C MET A 18 -3.46 -29.25 12.01
N PRO A 19 -4.45 -29.90 12.65
CA PRO A 19 -4.40 -31.34 12.87
C PRO A 19 -4.12 -32.09 11.57
N LEU A 20 -3.18 -33.04 11.61
CA LEU A 20 -2.76 -33.85 10.45
C LEU A 20 -2.11 -33.07 9.30
N ALA A 21 -1.68 -31.82 9.53
CA ALA A 21 -1.00 -31.02 8.51
C ALA A 21 0.24 -31.74 7.96
N PRO A 22 0.36 -31.90 6.64
CA PRO A 22 1.54 -32.49 6.03
C PRO A 22 2.71 -31.50 6.02
N SER A 23 3.92 -32.04 6.10
CA SER A 23 5.15 -31.30 5.82
C SER A 23 5.56 -31.46 4.35
N VAL A 24 6.31 -30.49 3.84
CA VAL A 24 7.05 -30.58 2.58
C VAL A 24 8.54 -30.67 2.86
N VAL A 25 9.28 -31.34 1.98
CA VAL A 25 10.74 -31.32 1.97
C VAL A 25 11.18 -30.37 0.87
N LEU A 26 11.90 -29.32 1.26
CA LEU A 26 12.45 -28.32 0.36
C LEU A 26 13.68 -28.87 -0.39
N ASN A 27 14.09 -28.21 -1.48
CA ASN A 27 15.25 -28.65 -2.28
C ASN A 27 16.56 -28.71 -1.50
N ASN A 28 16.67 -27.96 -0.41
CA ASN A 28 17.81 -27.97 0.51
C ASN A 28 17.70 -29.07 1.60
N GLY A 29 16.70 -29.95 1.52
CA GLY A 29 16.46 -31.03 2.46
C GLY A 29 15.70 -30.63 3.73
N GLN A 30 15.40 -29.35 3.93
CA GLN A 30 14.66 -28.90 5.11
C GLN A 30 13.20 -29.36 5.05
N GLN A 31 12.69 -29.83 6.18
CA GLN A 31 11.26 -30.08 6.37
C GLN A 31 10.56 -28.82 6.86
N TYR A 32 9.43 -28.50 6.24
CA TYR A 32 8.66 -27.30 6.54
C TYR A 32 7.17 -27.59 6.49
N ILE A 33 6.37 -26.95 7.35
CA ILE A 33 4.91 -26.97 7.27
C ILE A 33 4.48 -25.67 6.59
N PRO A 34 3.92 -25.73 5.37
CA PRO A 34 3.44 -24.55 4.67
C PRO A 34 2.45 -23.71 5.49
N GLN A 35 2.56 -22.39 5.37
CA GLN A 35 1.77 -21.45 6.16
C GLN A 35 0.24 -21.62 5.96
N HIS A 36 -0.21 -22.03 4.77
CA HIS A 36 -1.63 -22.30 4.53
C HIS A 36 -2.15 -23.55 5.25
N TYR A 37 -1.30 -24.34 5.91
CA TYR A 37 -1.70 -25.42 6.83
C TYR A 37 -1.61 -25.01 8.31
N LEU A 38 -1.53 -23.71 8.57
CA LEU A 38 -1.56 -23.13 9.91
C LEU A 38 -2.89 -22.42 10.15
N ARG A 39 -3.27 -22.37 11.43
CA ARG A 39 -4.30 -21.51 11.99
C ARG A 39 -3.63 -20.43 12.82
N TYR A 40 -4.32 -19.33 13.05
CA TYR A 40 -3.76 -18.18 13.74
C TYR A 40 -4.60 -17.79 14.95
N GLN A 41 -3.91 -17.42 16.01
CA GLN A 41 -4.47 -16.84 17.22
C GLN A 41 -3.46 -15.86 17.81
N HIS A 42 -3.31 -14.74 17.13
CA HIS A 42 -2.40 -13.69 17.53
C HIS A 42 -2.89 -12.94 18.76
N THR A 43 -1.92 -12.52 19.56
CA THR A 43 -2.05 -11.66 20.74
C THR A 43 -1.13 -10.45 20.55
N LEU A 44 -1.22 -9.45 21.44
CA LEU A 44 -0.28 -8.34 21.44
C LEU A 44 1.18 -8.82 21.46
N LYS A 45 1.46 -9.89 22.23
CA LYS A 45 2.81 -10.47 22.34
C LYS A 45 3.29 -11.05 21.00
N SER A 46 2.45 -11.80 20.28
CA SER A 46 2.84 -12.36 18.98
C SER A 46 3.06 -11.29 17.93
N ILE A 47 2.17 -10.30 17.84
CA ILE A 47 2.33 -9.24 16.84
C ILE A 47 3.56 -8.38 17.12
N THR A 48 3.87 -8.13 18.40
CA THR A 48 5.09 -7.42 18.81
C THR A 48 6.32 -8.20 18.38
N GLN A 49 6.32 -9.53 18.60
CA GLN A 49 7.41 -10.39 18.17
C GLN A 49 7.57 -10.39 16.64
N ILE A 50 6.49 -10.48 15.87
CA ILE A 50 6.53 -10.45 14.40
C ILE A 50 7.10 -9.11 13.92
N VAL A 51 6.57 -7.99 14.41
CA VAL A 51 6.97 -6.64 14.02
C VAL A 51 8.43 -6.34 14.41
N SER A 52 8.91 -6.87 15.53
CA SER A 52 10.31 -6.69 15.95
C SER A 52 11.35 -7.33 15.02
N GLN A 53 10.90 -8.17 14.08
CA GLN A 53 11.75 -8.81 13.08
C GLN A 53 11.73 -8.08 11.73
N ILE A 54 11.09 -6.90 11.68
CA ILE A 54 11.01 -6.05 10.50
C ILE A 54 12.03 -4.93 10.63
N ASP A 55 12.85 -4.76 9.60
CA ASP A 55 13.79 -3.66 9.47
C ASP A 55 13.40 -2.78 8.27
N PHE A 56 13.57 -1.46 8.39
CA PHE A 56 13.37 -0.51 7.28
C PHE A 56 14.32 0.69 7.36
N ASP A 57 13.98 1.72 8.15
CA ASP A 57 14.84 2.90 8.38
C ASP A 57 14.73 3.39 9.84
N ASP A 58 15.64 4.28 10.24
CA ASP A 58 15.70 4.83 11.60
C ASP A 58 14.60 5.88 11.91
N HIS A 59 13.83 6.29 10.89
CA HIS A 59 12.85 7.37 10.99
C HIS A 59 11.40 6.87 10.99
N THR A 60 11.20 5.57 10.86
CA THR A 60 9.87 4.95 10.70
C THR A 60 9.63 3.89 11.78
N PRO A 61 9.49 4.27 13.06
CA PRO A 61 9.20 3.31 14.12
C PRO A 61 7.85 2.62 13.90
N ILE A 62 7.82 1.30 14.12
CA ILE A 62 6.62 0.48 14.01
C ILE A 62 6.11 0.15 15.41
N PHE A 63 4.86 0.48 15.68
CA PHE A 63 4.20 0.21 16.96
C PHE A 63 3.18 -0.91 16.80
N ALA A 64 3.19 -1.85 17.74
CA ALA A 64 2.14 -2.83 17.93
C ALA A 64 1.36 -2.48 19.21
N GLY A 65 0.03 -2.53 19.16
CA GLY A 65 -0.81 -2.18 20.29
C GLY A 65 -2.12 -2.92 20.34
N GLN A 66 -2.84 -2.74 21.45
CA GLN A 66 -4.18 -3.26 21.65
C GLN A 66 -5.01 -2.18 22.33
N ASP A 67 -6.22 -1.97 21.85
CA ASP A 67 -7.23 -1.15 22.53
C ASP A 67 -8.55 -1.94 22.65
N HIS A 68 -9.61 -1.27 23.10
CA HIS A 68 -10.93 -1.89 23.27
C HIS A 68 -11.52 -2.47 21.96
N SER A 69 -11.02 -2.04 20.81
CA SER A 69 -11.44 -2.51 19.47
C SER A 69 -10.48 -3.54 18.88
N GLY A 70 -9.56 -4.10 19.68
CA GLY A 70 -8.68 -5.19 19.28
C GLY A 70 -7.24 -4.76 18.98
N LEU A 71 -6.51 -5.66 18.31
CA LEU A 71 -5.10 -5.48 17.99
C LEU A 71 -4.92 -4.49 16.84
N TYR A 72 -3.79 -3.78 16.84
CA TYR A 72 -3.44 -2.89 15.75
C TYR A 72 -1.92 -2.74 15.57
N ILE A 73 -1.55 -2.32 14.36
CA ILE A 73 -0.24 -1.77 14.02
C ILE A 73 -0.40 -0.27 13.74
N GLN A 74 0.58 0.53 14.13
CA GLN A 74 0.63 1.95 13.83
C GLN A 74 2.05 2.35 13.45
N ILE A 75 2.20 3.12 12.37
CA ILE A 75 3.50 3.62 11.92
C ILE A 75 3.70 5.01 12.49
N GLY A 76 4.84 5.24 13.13
CA GLY A 76 5.32 6.57 13.44
C GLY A 76 6.25 7.07 12.34
N LEU A 77 6.33 8.39 12.19
CA LEU A 77 7.32 9.05 11.35
C LEU A 77 8.04 10.09 12.19
N ILE A 78 9.36 9.97 12.25
CA ILE A 78 10.26 10.95 12.83
C ILE A 78 10.72 11.83 11.68
N GLY A 79 10.19 13.04 11.62
CA GLY A 79 10.51 14.00 10.57
C GLY A 79 10.44 15.42 11.10
N ARG A 80 10.66 16.40 10.23
CA ARG A 80 10.61 17.82 10.60
C ARG A 80 9.35 18.46 10.07
N GLU A 81 8.90 19.50 10.77
CA GLU A 81 7.77 20.31 10.34
C GLU A 81 8.00 20.86 8.93
N ASN A 82 7.04 20.70 8.03
CA ASN A 82 7.15 21.11 6.62
C ASN A 82 6.54 22.48 6.33
N TYR A 83 5.74 23.04 7.25
CA TYR A 83 5.14 24.37 7.10
C TYR A 83 6.12 25.52 7.34
N ASP A 84 7.11 25.35 8.24
CA ASP A 84 8.14 26.36 8.44
C ASP A 84 9.12 26.37 7.25
N ARG A 85 9.22 27.54 6.62
CA ARG A 85 10.06 27.82 5.45
C ARG A 85 11.26 28.70 5.77
N SER A 86 11.52 28.94 7.05
CA SER A 86 12.74 29.57 7.51
C SER A 86 13.96 28.71 7.12
N ASN A 87 15.13 29.35 7.03
CA ASN A 87 16.40 28.65 6.79
C ASN A 87 17.03 28.13 8.09
N THR A 88 16.22 27.83 9.11
CA THR A 88 16.71 27.31 10.39
C THR A 88 16.62 25.80 10.43
N LEU A 89 17.52 25.16 11.18
CA LEU A 89 17.47 23.73 11.41
C LEU A 89 16.27 23.42 12.31
N ARG A 90 15.36 22.58 11.82
CA ARG A 90 14.12 22.28 12.55
C ARG A 90 14.29 21.03 13.41
N PRO A 91 13.67 21.01 14.61
CA PRO A 91 13.71 19.84 15.46
C PRO A 91 12.90 18.70 14.83
N HIS A 92 13.34 17.47 15.09
CA HIS A 92 12.52 16.30 14.78
C HIS A 92 11.26 16.28 15.64
N LYS A 93 10.18 15.80 15.03
CA LYS A 93 8.89 15.53 15.66
C LYS A 93 8.47 14.12 15.27
N LEU A 94 8.02 13.36 16.25
CA LEU A 94 7.35 12.09 16.02
C LEU A 94 5.86 12.37 15.78
N VAL A 95 5.37 11.95 14.61
CA VAL A 95 3.95 11.93 14.28
C VAL A 95 3.49 10.50 14.09
N TYR A 96 2.20 10.25 14.24
CA TYR A 96 1.63 8.91 14.17
C TYR A 96 0.62 8.82 13.02
N GLY A 97 0.76 7.79 12.20
CA GLY A 97 -0.22 7.43 11.18
C GLY A 97 -1.49 6.83 11.80
N ARG A 98 -2.38 6.35 10.94
CA ARG A 98 -3.62 5.66 11.37
C ARG A 98 -3.30 4.29 11.96
N LYS A 99 -4.18 3.81 12.84
CA LYS A 99 -4.15 2.43 13.33
C LYS A 99 -4.67 1.48 12.25
N TRP A 100 -3.90 0.45 11.95
CA TRP A 100 -4.26 -0.66 11.06
C TRP A 100 -4.72 -1.83 11.92
N ARG A 101 -5.99 -2.21 11.83
CA ARG A 101 -6.58 -3.28 12.64
C ARG A 101 -6.05 -4.64 12.19
N ILE A 102 -5.77 -5.50 13.15
CA ILE A 102 -5.30 -6.88 12.94
C ILE A 102 -6.25 -7.81 13.68
N ASP A 103 -6.90 -8.69 12.93
CA ASP A 103 -7.73 -9.73 13.53
C ASP A 103 -6.83 -10.86 14.08
N THR A 104 -7.29 -11.53 15.13
CA THR A 104 -6.47 -12.56 15.79
C THR A 104 -6.15 -13.75 14.89
N ASP A 105 -6.97 -14.00 13.87
CA ASP A 105 -6.80 -15.07 12.88
C ASP A 105 -6.04 -14.62 11.62
N THR A 106 -5.52 -13.38 11.57
CA THR A 106 -4.77 -12.86 10.41
C THR A 106 -3.46 -13.63 10.24
N PRO A 107 -3.15 -14.22 9.07
CA PRO A 107 -1.89 -14.89 8.83
C PRO A 107 -0.66 -14.02 9.09
N THR A 108 0.42 -14.59 9.62
CA THR A 108 1.68 -13.87 9.86
C THR A 108 2.18 -13.15 8.60
N SER A 109 2.04 -13.73 7.42
CA SER A 109 2.44 -13.08 6.16
C SER A 109 1.57 -11.85 5.82
N GLU A 110 0.28 -11.90 6.13
CA GLU A 110 -0.64 -10.78 5.98
C GLU A 110 -0.34 -9.67 7.00
N ILE A 111 0.07 -10.01 8.23
CA ILE A 111 0.55 -9.02 9.20
C ILE A 111 1.79 -8.29 8.66
N ILE A 112 2.78 -9.01 8.15
CA ILE A 112 4.00 -8.44 7.55
C ILE A 112 3.64 -7.55 6.35
N GLN A 113 2.75 -8.02 5.48
CA GLN A 113 2.22 -7.25 4.35
C GLN A 113 1.52 -5.96 4.83
N THR A 114 0.73 -6.04 5.90
CA THR A 114 0.04 -4.87 6.47
C THR A 114 1.05 -3.84 6.99
N VAL A 115 2.13 -4.25 7.66
CA VAL A 115 3.19 -3.32 8.07
C VAL A 115 3.82 -2.63 6.86
N PHE A 116 4.18 -3.40 5.83
CA PHE A 116 4.73 -2.88 4.58
C PHE A 116 3.81 -1.85 3.93
N LEU A 117 2.51 -2.17 3.79
CA LEU A 117 1.51 -1.25 3.24
C LEU A 117 1.32 -0.02 4.12
N ALA A 118 1.33 -0.18 5.45
CA ALA A 118 1.18 0.92 6.38
C ALA A 118 2.35 1.91 6.28
N ILE A 119 3.59 1.42 6.11
CA ILE A 119 4.77 2.27 5.87
C ILE A 119 4.61 3.03 4.56
N LYS A 120 4.25 2.35 3.46
CA LYS A 120 4.01 3.00 2.17
C LYS A 120 2.98 4.12 2.28
N LYS A 121 1.85 3.88 2.96
CA LYS A 121 0.80 4.89 3.14
C LYS A 121 1.18 6.03 4.08
N ALA A 122 1.97 5.75 5.12
CA ALA A 122 2.53 6.80 5.97
C ALA A 122 3.49 7.69 5.17
N ARG A 123 4.34 7.12 4.33
CA ARG A 123 5.25 7.90 3.48
C ARG A 123 4.56 8.60 2.32
N GLU A 124 3.53 8.00 1.72
CA GLU A 124 2.68 8.65 0.71
C GLU A 124 2.07 9.95 1.26
N HIS A 125 1.63 9.93 2.51
CA HIS A 125 1.16 11.13 3.20
C HIS A 125 2.20 12.25 3.15
N GLU A 126 3.44 11.98 3.55
CA GLU A 126 4.51 12.97 3.53
C GLU A 126 4.82 13.44 2.10
N VAL A 127 4.93 12.53 1.13
CA VAL A 127 5.18 12.89 -0.28
C VAL A 127 4.11 13.84 -0.81
N ARG A 128 2.83 13.61 -0.46
CA ARG A 128 1.72 14.49 -0.82
C ARG A 128 1.84 15.87 -0.20
N GLU A 129 2.31 15.97 1.04
CA GLU A 129 2.57 17.25 1.72
C GLU A 129 3.76 18.02 1.13
N LEU A 130 4.72 17.32 0.52
CA LEU A 130 5.92 17.93 -0.03
C LEU A 130 5.70 18.58 -1.41
N LEU A 131 4.72 18.13 -2.21
CA LEU A 131 4.41 18.81 -3.47
C LEU A 131 3.52 20.03 -3.24
N THR A 132 4.07 21.19 -3.53
CA THR A 132 3.42 22.48 -3.30
C THR A 132 3.25 23.26 -4.60
N LEU A 133 2.17 24.05 -4.67
CA LEU A 133 1.85 24.93 -5.78
C LEU A 133 1.85 26.38 -5.30
N ARG A 134 2.55 27.25 -6.01
CA ARG A 134 2.55 28.69 -5.80
C ARG A 134 1.54 29.38 -6.73
N ASN A 135 0.55 30.05 -6.16
CA ASN A 135 -0.47 30.76 -6.93
C ASN A 135 0.06 32.10 -7.50
N ALA A 136 -0.76 32.78 -8.29
CA ALA A 136 -0.40 34.06 -8.92
C ALA A 136 -0.10 35.19 -7.91
N GLU A 137 -0.70 35.15 -6.72
CA GLU A 137 -0.41 36.08 -5.61
C GLU A 137 0.90 35.75 -4.88
N GLY A 138 1.60 34.69 -5.29
CA GLY A 138 2.83 34.23 -4.68
C GLY A 138 2.64 33.43 -3.40
N LYS A 139 1.40 33.12 -2.98
CA LYS A 139 1.07 32.24 -1.86
C LYS A 139 1.26 30.78 -2.27
N THR A 140 1.52 29.91 -1.30
CA THR A 140 1.74 28.48 -1.58
C THR A 140 0.74 27.61 -0.86
N SER A 141 0.27 26.57 -1.54
CA SER A 141 -0.62 25.55 -0.98
C SER A 141 -0.11 24.15 -1.33
N VAL A 142 -0.53 23.15 -0.55
CA VAL A 142 -0.34 21.73 -0.84
C VAL A 142 -1.60 21.21 -1.53
N VAL A 143 -1.64 21.30 -2.85
CA VAL A 143 -2.88 21.11 -3.63
C VAL A 143 -3.29 19.65 -3.83
N LEU A 144 -2.45 18.69 -3.42
CA LEU A 144 -2.74 17.24 -3.46
C LEU A 144 -2.59 16.57 -2.09
N SER A 145 -2.70 17.37 -1.02
CA SER A 145 -2.69 16.97 0.39
C SER A 145 -3.83 16.02 0.75
N ASN A 146 -3.61 15.16 1.75
CA ASN A 146 -4.68 14.37 2.37
C ASN A 146 -5.48 15.13 3.44
N HIS A 147 -5.09 16.37 3.76
CA HIS A 147 -5.71 17.19 4.80
C HIS A 147 -6.79 18.14 4.27
N HIS A 148 -7.16 18.07 2.99
CA HIS A 148 -8.24 18.91 2.48
C HIS A 148 -9.58 18.60 3.13
N ASP A 149 -10.42 19.63 3.25
CA ASP A 149 -11.82 19.49 3.63
C ASP A 149 -12.61 18.91 2.45
N LEU A 150 -12.60 17.58 2.32
CA LEU A 150 -13.27 16.87 1.24
C LEU A 150 -14.78 17.13 1.20
N PRO A 151 -15.52 17.19 2.33
CA PRO A 151 -16.91 17.63 2.32
C PRO A 151 -17.11 19.02 1.71
N LEU A 152 -16.30 20.02 2.10
CA LEU A 152 -16.37 21.34 1.51
C LEU A 152 -16.06 21.31 0.00
N MET A 153 -15.02 20.59 -0.41
CA MET A 153 -14.68 20.44 -1.84
C MET A 153 -15.83 19.82 -2.64
N ALA A 154 -16.51 18.81 -2.08
CA ALA A 154 -17.67 18.19 -2.71
C ALA A 154 -18.84 19.19 -2.84
N GLN A 155 -19.06 20.06 -1.85
CA GLN A 155 -20.04 21.14 -1.92
C GLN A 155 -19.64 22.21 -2.94
N GLN A 156 -18.34 22.50 -3.08
CA GLN A 156 -17.79 23.48 -4.03
C GLN A 156 -17.45 22.86 -5.41
N ARG A 157 -18.02 21.69 -5.74
CA ARG A 157 -17.69 20.94 -6.96
C ARG A 157 -17.78 21.78 -8.24
N GLU A 158 -18.74 22.70 -8.34
CA GLU A 158 -18.95 23.52 -9.53
C GLU A 158 -17.80 24.52 -9.75
N GLN A 159 -17.15 24.97 -8.67
CA GLN A 159 -15.97 25.84 -8.75
C GLN A 159 -14.68 25.06 -9.00
N LEU A 160 -14.59 23.83 -8.48
CA LEU A 160 -13.38 23.00 -8.57
C LEU A 160 -13.32 22.18 -9.86
N LEU A 161 -14.47 21.84 -10.45
CA LEU A 161 -14.56 21.19 -11.75
C LEU A 161 -14.57 22.25 -12.85
N SER A 162 -13.38 22.72 -13.21
CA SER A 162 -13.21 23.62 -14.37
C SER A 162 -13.27 22.84 -15.68
N GLU A 163 -13.73 23.48 -16.76
CA GLU A 163 -13.58 22.95 -18.10
C GLU A 163 -12.11 22.65 -18.42
N LYS A 164 -11.87 21.59 -19.21
CA LYS A 164 -10.52 21.25 -19.64
C LYS A 164 -9.94 22.41 -20.44
N PRO A 165 -8.73 22.89 -20.10
CA PRO A 165 -8.13 23.99 -20.85
C PRO A 165 -7.84 23.54 -22.29
N VAL A 166 -8.11 24.43 -23.25
CA VAL A 166 -7.62 24.27 -24.63
C VAL A 166 -6.15 24.65 -24.65
N ILE A 167 -5.27 23.69 -24.99
CA ILE A 167 -3.82 23.86 -24.94
C ILE A 167 -3.27 23.97 -26.36
N SER A 168 -3.11 25.20 -26.86
CA SER A 168 -2.55 25.46 -28.19
C SER A 168 -1.01 25.39 -28.23
N ASP A 169 -0.35 25.75 -27.12
CA ASP A 169 1.10 25.64 -26.92
C ASP A 169 1.42 24.70 -25.74
N PRO A 170 1.58 23.39 -26.01
CA PRO A 170 1.99 22.40 -25.02
C PRO A 170 3.27 22.75 -24.26
N HIS A 171 4.30 23.27 -24.96
CA HIS A 171 5.60 23.55 -24.35
C HIS A 171 5.50 24.72 -23.37
N GLY A 172 4.86 25.81 -23.79
CA GLY A 172 4.60 26.97 -22.92
C GLY A 172 3.70 26.60 -21.73
N TYR A 173 2.66 25.81 -21.96
CA TYR A 173 1.76 25.34 -20.90
C TYR A 173 2.51 24.53 -19.83
N LEU A 174 3.30 23.54 -20.23
CA LEU A 174 4.07 22.69 -19.32
C LEU A 174 5.10 23.50 -18.53
N ARG A 175 5.86 24.38 -19.19
CA ARG A 175 6.82 25.27 -18.52
C ARG A 175 6.16 26.14 -17.45
N LYS A 176 4.99 26.72 -17.76
CA LYS A 176 4.23 27.55 -16.83
C LYS A 176 3.74 26.77 -15.61
N GLN A 177 3.23 25.55 -15.83
CA GLN A 177 2.80 24.67 -14.73
C GLN A 177 3.97 24.27 -13.83
N LEU A 178 5.10 23.82 -14.40
CA LEU A 178 6.27 23.43 -13.61
C LEU A 178 6.88 24.60 -12.83
N ALA A 179 6.84 25.82 -13.39
CA ALA A 179 7.35 27.00 -12.71
C ALA A 179 6.61 27.32 -11.39
N SER A 180 5.33 26.92 -11.27
CA SER A 180 4.53 27.13 -10.06
C SER A 180 4.71 26.01 -9.02
N LEU A 181 5.19 24.83 -9.43
CA LEU A 181 5.33 23.66 -8.57
C LEU A 181 6.69 23.60 -7.87
N ARG A 182 6.71 23.10 -6.65
CA ARG A 182 7.93 22.76 -5.90
C ARG A 182 7.71 21.45 -5.17
N PHE A 183 8.74 20.60 -5.10
CA PHE A 183 8.71 19.39 -4.28
C PHE A 183 9.70 19.51 -3.13
N ALA A 184 9.24 19.51 -1.88
CA ALA A 184 10.08 19.71 -0.70
C ALA A 184 10.98 20.95 -0.84
N GLN A 185 10.39 22.05 -1.35
CA GLN A 185 11.06 23.32 -1.70
C GLN A 185 12.06 23.25 -2.88
N ARG A 186 12.32 22.07 -3.45
CA ARG A 186 13.15 21.90 -4.66
C ARG A 186 12.42 22.46 -5.87
N GLN A 187 13.16 23.14 -6.74
CA GLN A 187 12.67 23.49 -8.07
C GLN A 187 12.52 22.23 -8.92
N ILE A 188 11.49 22.15 -9.75
CA ILE A 188 11.33 21.08 -10.74
C ILE A 188 11.81 21.64 -12.08
N LYS A 189 12.90 21.09 -12.60
CA LYS A 189 13.51 21.55 -13.85
C LYS A 189 12.99 20.70 -15.00
N LEU A 190 12.57 21.36 -16.06
CA LEU A 190 12.23 20.72 -17.33
C LEU A 190 13.50 20.53 -18.16
N PHE A 191 13.79 19.29 -18.56
CA PHE A 191 14.93 18.96 -19.42
C PHE A 191 14.51 18.85 -20.88
N SER A 192 13.48 18.05 -21.17
CA SER A 192 13.05 17.77 -22.53
C SER A 192 11.53 17.68 -22.62
N ILE A 193 11.01 17.97 -23.81
CA ILE A 193 9.64 17.64 -24.22
C ILE A 193 9.74 17.09 -25.63
N GLU A 194 9.32 15.84 -25.83
CA GLU A 194 9.26 15.20 -27.14
C GLU A 194 7.81 14.80 -27.45
N GLN A 195 7.29 15.27 -28.57
CA GLN A 195 6.00 14.79 -29.07
C GLN A 195 6.18 13.46 -29.80
N ARG A 196 5.43 12.46 -29.38
CA ARG A 196 5.39 11.12 -29.95
C ARG A 196 4.35 11.04 -31.07
N ALA A 197 4.51 10.08 -31.98
CA ALA A 197 3.62 9.88 -33.12
C ALA A 197 2.14 9.65 -32.72
N ASN A 198 1.89 9.10 -31.54
CA ASN A 198 0.55 8.90 -30.98
C ASN A 198 -0.01 10.14 -30.26
N GLN A 199 0.54 11.33 -30.53
CA GLN A 199 0.17 12.61 -29.92
C GLN A 199 0.34 12.67 -28.39
N SER A 200 1.14 11.76 -27.83
CA SER A 200 1.61 11.87 -26.44
C SER A 200 2.89 12.70 -26.36
N TYR A 201 3.17 13.23 -25.19
CA TYR A 201 4.36 13.99 -24.87
C TYR A 201 5.18 13.20 -23.85
N LEU A 202 6.43 12.91 -24.21
CA LEU A 202 7.45 12.45 -23.28
C LEU A 202 8.08 13.70 -22.64
N ILE A 203 8.03 13.79 -21.31
CA ILE A 203 8.44 14.97 -20.56
C ILE A 203 9.49 14.54 -19.55
N ASP A 204 10.74 14.95 -19.76
CA ASP A 204 11.83 14.66 -18.84
C ASP A 204 12.04 15.81 -17.87
N LEU A 205 12.06 15.49 -16.59
CA LEU A 205 12.16 16.41 -15.47
C LEU A 205 13.31 15.99 -14.56
N GLN A 206 13.82 16.94 -13.78
CA GLN A 206 14.69 16.65 -12.65
C GLN A 206 14.33 17.51 -11.45
N LEU A 207 14.36 16.92 -10.27
CA LEU A 207 14.34 17.68 -9.03
C LEU A 207 15.68 18.42 -8.85
N GLY A 208 15.62 19.71 -8.58
CA GLY A 208 16.79 20.51 -8.25
C GLY A 208 17.37 20.16 -6.88
N ALA A 209 18.48 20.79 -6.52
CA ALA A 209 19.04 20.70 -5.18
C ALA A 209 18.04 21.24 -4.15
N ALA A 210 17.98 20.58 -2.99
CA ALA A 210 17.26 21.11 -1.83
C ALA A 210 17.95 22.39 -1.31
N PRO A 211 17.21 23.31 -0.66
CA PRO A 211 17.83 24.40 0.09
C PRO A 211 18.86 23.86 1.08
N LEU A 212 19.94 24.61 1.35
CA LEU A 212 21.04 24.17 2.22
C LEU A 212 20.54 23.65 3.59
N ALA A 213 19.56 24.31 4.20
CA ALA A 213 18.96 23.86 5.45
C ALA A 213 18.40 22.43 5.33
N ARG A 214 17.69 22.11 4.23
CA ARG A 214 17.15 20.77 3.97
C ARG A 214 18.23 19.74 3.66
N GLN A 215 19.30 20.14 2.97
CA GLN A 215 20.44 19.26 2.73
C GLN A 215 21.12 18.84 4.04
N LEU A 216 21.25 19.76 5.00
CA LEU A 216 21.81 19.48 6.32
C LEU A 216 20.88 18.62 7.19
N GLU A 217 19.56 18.70 6.98
CA GLU A 217 18.58 17.86 7.67
C GLU A 217 18.64 16.40 7.24
N GLY A 218 18.97 16.13 5.97
CA GLY A 218 19.13 14.77 5.43
C GLY A 218 17.83 13.99 5.17
N ASP A 219 16.67 14.58 5.47
CA ASP A 219 15.37 13.94 5.26
C ASP A 219 15.07 13.77 3.76
N PHE A 220 14.48 12.63 3.40
CA PHE A 220 14.05 12.31 2.03
C PHE A 220 15.19 12.40 0.99
N SER A 221 16.40 12.00 1.38
CA SER A 221 17.60 12.02 0.52
C SER A 221 17.42 11.21 -0.77
N GLU A 222 16.52 10.21 -0.79
CA GLU A 222 16.19 9.43 -1.96
C GLU A 222 15.60 10.27 -3.11
N PHE A 223 15.13 11.49 -2.85
CA PHE A 223 14.61 12.40 -3.89
C PHE A 223 15.66 13.37 -4.45
N ASP A 224 16.89 13.33 -3.95
CA ASP A 224 17.93 14.25 -4.41
C ASP A 224 18.28 14.01 -5.88
N GLN A 225 18.18 15.08 -6.68
CA GLN A 225 18.45 15.07 -8.12
C GLN A 225 17.65 14.02 -8.92
N LEU A 226 16.52 13.54 -8.36
CA LEU A 226 15.67 12.55 -8.98
C LEU A 226 15.27 12.97 -10.40
N ALA A 227 15.60 12.12 -11.36
CA ALA A 227 15.14 12.24 -12.74
C ALA A 227 13.79 11.55 -12.89
N ILE A 228 12.86 12.21 -13.56
CA ILE A 228 11.48 11.73 -13.74
C ILE A 228 11.12 11.87 -15.21
N THR A 229 10.57 10.82 -15.81
CA THR A 229 10.01 10.85 -17.16
C THR A 229 8.51 10.62 -17.09
N LEU A 230 7.74 11.57 -17.61
CA LEU A 230 6.28 11.48 -17.69
C LEU A 230 5.84 11.26 -19.13
N ILE A 231 4.75 10.51 -19.32
CA ILE A 231 4.09 10.36 -20.63
C ILE A 231 2.64 10.82 -20.49
N LEU A 232 2.29 11.91 -21.19
CA LEU A 232 0.95 12.49 -21.16
C LEU A 232 0.40 12.68 -22.56
N ARG A 233 -0.85 12.30 -22.81
CA ARG A 233 -1.53 12.68 -24.06
C ARG A 233 -1.77 14.18 -24.12
N HIS A 234 -1.87 14.73 -25.33
CA HIS A 234 -2.21 16.14 -25.53
C HIS A 234 -3.44 16.60 -24.72
N ASP A 235 -4.51 15.80 -24.73
CA ASP A 235 -5.78 16.08 -24.02
C ASP A 235 -5.69 15.91 -22.49
N GLN A 236 -4.54 15.44 -21.99
CA GLN A 236 -4.26 15.17 -20.57
C GLN A 236 -3.11 16.01 -20.01
N LEU A 237 -2.54 16.95 -20.77
CA LEU A 237 -1.44 17.80 -20.28
C LEU A 237 -1.80 18.59 -19.01
N HIS A 238 -3.09 18.89 -18.79
CA HIS A 238 -3.59 19.50 -17.56
C HIS A 238 -3.44 18.63 -16.30
N GLN A 239 -3.14 17.33 -16.47
CA GLN A 239 -2.94 16.36 -15.39
C GLN A 239 -1.47 16.29 -14.93
N LEU A 240 -0.60 17.18 -15.42
CA LEU A 240 0.83 17.17 -15.11
C LEU A 240 1.15 17.03 -13.62
N ALA A 241 0.47 17.78 -12.75
CA ALA A 241 0.71 17.73 -11.32
C ALA A 241 0.31 16.38 -10.70
N TYR A 242 -0.75 15.75 -11.22
CA TYR A 242 -1.17 14.41 -10.79
C TYR A 242 -0.18 13.35 -11.25
N ALA A 243 0.23 13.36 -12.53
CA ALA A 243 1.21 12.43 -13.05
C ALA A 243 2.57 12.56 -12.36
N LEU A 244 3.00 13.78 -12.05
CA LEU A 244 4.19 14.02 -11.24
C LEU A 244 4.05 13.46 -9.82
N MET A 245 2.90 13.66 -9.17
CA MET A 245 2.63 13.10 -7.85
C MET A 245 2.67 11.57 -7.87
N ASP A 246 2.08 10.94 -8.88
CA ASP A 246 2.08 9.49 -9.03
C ASP A 246 3.51 8.93 -9.14
N GLU A 247 4.39 9.57 -9.92
CA GLU A 247 5.81 9.18 -10.00
C GLU A 247 6.58 9.41 -8.70
N LEU A 248 6.32 10.52 -7.99
CA LEU A 248 6.95 10.78 -6.70
C LEU A 248 6.53 9.75 -5.64
N ILE A 249 5.25 9.35 -5.63
CA ILE A 249 4.74 8.29 -4.78
C ILE A 249 5.36 6.95 -5.18
N ALA A 250 5.39 6.64 -6.47
CA ALA A 250 5.99 5.40 -6.99
C ALA A 250 7.48 5.29 -6.63
N HIS A 251 8.21 6.40 -6.61
CA HIS A 251 9.60 6.45 -6.17
C HIS A 251 9.74 6.20 -4.66
N SER A 252 8.89 6.81 -3.83
CA SER A 252 8.85 6.53 -2.39
C SER A 252 8.48 5.06 -2.10
N ASP A 253 7.50 4.54 -2.83
CA ASP A 253 7.07 3.15 -2.78
C ASP A 253 8.21 2.20 -3.14
N ARG A 254 8.98 2.51 -4.19
CA ARG A 254 10.19 1.78 -4.60
C ARG A 254 11.22 1.76 -3.46
N HIS A 255 11.45 2.90 -2.81
CA HIS A 255 12.37 2.95 -1.68
C HIS A 255 11.94 2.01 -0.55
N VAL A 256 10.65 1.99 -0.18
CA VAL A 256 10.14 1.04 0.83
C VAL A 256 10.30 -0.41 0.37
N GLU A 257 9.97 -0.71 -0.88
CA GLU A 257 10.09 -2.06 -1.46
C GLU A 257 11.52 -2.62 -1.40
N GLU A 258 12.53 -1.78 -1.62
CA GLU A 258 13.93 -2.21 -1.65
C GLU A 258 14.60 -2.25 -0.26
N GLN A 259 14.12 -1.45 0.70
CA GLN A 259 14.72 -1.38 2.04
C GLN A 259 13.99 -2.22 3.09
N PHE A 260 12.69 -2.48 2.92
CA PHE A 260 11.91 -3.29 3.85
C PHE A 260 12.43 -4.73 3.91
N ARG A 261 12.73 -5.20 5.11
CA ARG A 261 13.20 -6.57 5.36
C ARG A 261 12.37 -7.21 6.46
N PHE A 262 12.09 -8.50 6.29
CA PHE A 262 11.61 -9.35 7.37
C PHE A 262 12.66 -10.44 7.60
N GLN A 263 13.21 -10.52 8.81
CA GLN A 263 14.35 -11.41 9.12
C GLN A 263 15.50 -11.26 8.11
N ALA A 264 15.92 -10.02 7.82
CA ALA A 264 16.89 -9.65 6.80
C ALA A 264 16.53 -9.97 5.33
N TYR A 265 15.47 -10.74 5.06
CA TYR A 265 15.03 -11.06 3.70
C TYR A 265 14.24 -9.91 3.07
N PRO A 266 14.69 -9.34 1.92
CA PRO A 266 14.03 -8.22 1.27
C PRO A 266 12.86 -8.69 0.40
N ARG A 267 11.77 -9.16 1.03
CA ARG A 267 10.64 -9.84 0.36
C ARG A 267 10.06 -9.09 -0.85
N PHE A 268 10.05 -7.76 -0.80
CA PHE A 268 9.42 -6.89 -1.80
C PHE A 268 10.39 -6.28 -2.80
N SER A 269 11.69 -6.55 -2.65
CA SER A 269 12.71 -6.07 -3.59
C SER A 269 12.47 -6.64 -4.98
N ARG A 270 12.64 -5.81 -6.01
CA ARG A 270 12.62 -6.25 -7.42
C ARG A 270 13.85 -7.06 -7.82
N ASN A 271 14.86 -7.14 -6.96
CA ASN A 271 16.05 -7.97 -7.19
C ASN A 271 15.81 -9.44 -6.85
N ASN A 272 14.63 -9.80 -6.34
CA ASN A 272 14.29 -11.19 -6.09
C ASN A 272 14.09 -11.95 -7.42
N ASP A 273 14.59 -13.19 -7.47
CA ASP A 273 14.35 -14.09 -8.59
C ASP A 273 12.89 -14.60 -8.56
N LEU A 274 12.12 -14.16 -9.56
CA LEU A 274 10.71 -14.54 -9.71
C LEU A 274 10.54 -16.04 -9.96
N MET A 275 11.45 -16.69 -10.68
CA MET A 275 11.39 -18.12 -10.93
C MET A 275 11.70 -18.90 -9.65
N ALA A 276 12.66 -18.46 -8.85
CA ALA A 276 12.94 -19.07 -7.55
C ALA A 276 11.72 -18.97 -6.60
N ILE A 277 11.06 -17.81 -6.54
CA ILE A 277 9.83 -17.62 -5.76
C ILE A 277 8.71 -18.54 -6.27
N ALA A 278 8.49 -18.60 -7.59
CA ALA A 278 7.47 -19.44 -8.19
C ALA A 278 7.71 -20.93 -7.88
N ASN A 279 8.95 -21.40 -8.03
CA ASN A 279 9.33 -22.78 -7.73
C ASN A 279 9.11 -23.13 -6.26
N LEU A 280 9.50 -22.25 -5.33
CA LEU A 280 9.24 -22.43 -3.91
C LEU A 280 7.73 -22.47 -3.60
N SER A 281 6.94 -21.59 -4.24
CA SER A 281 5.49 -21.58 -4.09
C SER A 281 4.83 -22.87 -4.60
N ILE A 282 5.31 -23.42 -5.73
CA ILE A 282 4.81 -24.69 -6.28
C ILE A 282 5.17 -25.85 -5.35
N GLN A 283 6.43 -25.91 -4.89
CA GLN A 283 6.91 -26.96 -4.00
C GLN A 283 6.17 -26.99 -2.65
N THR A 284 5.78 -25.82 -2.14
CA THR A 284 5.06 -25.69 -0.87
C THR A 284 3.56 -25.95 -0.98
N ARG A 285 2.99 -26.05 -2.20
CA ARG A 285 1.55 -26.26 -2.43
C ARG A 285 1.22 -27.56 -3.18
N PRO A 286 1.66 -28.75 -2.72
CA PRO A 286 1.33 -30.02 -3.38
C PRO A 286 -0.10 -30.49 -3.03
N TYR A 287 -1.11 -29.65 -3.29
CA TYR A 287 -2.49 -29.89 -2.89
C TYR A 287 -3.04 -31.23 -3.37
N ALA A 288 -2.74 -31.67 -4.59
CA ALA A 288 -3.21 -32.96 -5.09
C ALA A 288 -2.73 -34.14 -4.22
N ARG A 289 -1.46 -34.10 -3.78
CA ARG A 289 -0.89 -35.10 -2.87
C ARG A 289 -1.53 -35.00 -1.49
N ASP A 290 -1.65 -33.80 -0.96
CA ASP A 290 -2.05 -33.57 0.42
C ASP A 290 -3.55 -33.80 0.64
N MET A 291 -4.38 -33.41 -0.33
CA MET A 291 -5.83 -33.64 -0.30
C MET A 291 -6.20 -35.11 -0.56
N ALA A 292 -5.27 -35.96 -1.01
CA ALA A 292 -5.51 -37.40 -1.09
C ALA A 292 -5.70 -38.04 0.31
N ASN A 293 -5.20 -37.39 1.36
CA ASN A 293 -5.54 -37.75 2.74
C ASN A 293 -6.89 -37.12 3.11
N THR A 294 -7.96 -37.92 3.03
CA THR A 294 -9.34 -37.48 3.29
C THR A 294 -9.57 -36.93 4.71
N SER A 295 -8.79 -37.37 5.70
CA SER A 295 -8.89 -36.86 7.07
C SER A 295 -8.32 -35.44 7.16
N PHE A 296 -7.17 -35.21 6.55
CA PHE A 296 -6.58 -33.88 6.48
C PHE A 296 -7.40 -32.94 5.59
N GLU A 297 -7.85 -33.40 4.42
CA GLU A 297 -8.71 -32.62 3.52
C GLU A 297 -9.93 -32.06 4.25
N ARG A 298 -10.60 -32.88 5.07
CA ARG A 298 -11.76 -32.45 5.86
C ARG A 298 -11.41 -31.33 6.84
N VAL A 299 -10.30 -31.47 7.56
CA VAL A 299 -9.81 -30.46 8.51
C VAL A 299 -9.46 -29.17 7.78
N PHE A 300 -8.73 -29.26 6.66
CA PHE A 300 -8.31 -28.12 5.85
C PHE A 300 -9.50 -27.34 5.30
N ARG A 301 -10.46 -28.03 4.67
CA ARG A 301 -11.68 -27.40 4.13
C ARG A 301 -12.53 -26.75 5.22
N ALA A 302 -12.75 -27.44 6.34
CA ALA A 302 -13.51 -26.90 7.47
C ALA A 302 -12.83 -25.66 8.06
N SER A 303 -11.51 -25.73 8.29
CA SER A 303 -10.76 -24.61 8.84
C SER A 303 -10.78 -23.38 7.94
N ASN A 304 -10.64 -23.55 6.62
CA ASN A 304 -10.69 -22.43 5.69
C ASN A 304 -12.10 -21.84 5.61
N TYR A 305 -13.13 -22.69 5.56
CA TYR A 305 -14.53 -22.25 5.56
C TYR A 305 -14.86 -21.42 6.80
N ASP A 306 -14.46 -21.88 7.99
CA ASP A 306 -14.74 -21.18 9.25
C ASP A 306 -14.05 -19.80 9.30
N VAL A 307 -12.80 -19.72 8.83
CA VAL A 307 -12.05 -18.46 8.74
C VAL A 307 -12.73 -17.50 7.77
N ASP A 308 -13.02 -17.93 6.54
CA ASP A 308 -13.65 -17.10 5.53
C ASP A 308 -15.05 -16.62 5.97
N ALA A 309 -15.84 -17.50 6.61
CA ALA A 309 -17.13 -17.15 7.17
C ALA A 309 -17.01 -16.10 8.28
N SER A 310 -16.01 -16.24 9.15
CA SER A 310 -15.81 -15.32 10.27
C SER A 310 -15.40 -13.89 9.84
N ARG A 311 -14.76 -13.77 8.67
CA ARG A 311 -14.32 -12.48 8.09
C ARG A 311 -15.42 -11.74 7.34
N ALA A 312 -16.53 -12.41 7.01
CA ALA A 312 -17.64 -11.78 6.31
C ALA A 312 -18.22 -10.64 7.16
N PRO A 313 -18.16 -9.37 6.71
CA PRO A 313 -18.64 -8.24 7.49
C PRO A 313 -20.18 -8.24 7.52
N ALA A 314 -20.76 -7.49 8.46
CA ALA A 314 -22.18 -7.15 8.37
C ALA A 314 -22.45 -6.26 7.15
N LEU A 315 -23.53 -6.51 6.42
CA LEU A 315 -23.97 -5.62 5.33
C LEU A 315 -24.27 -4.20 5.85
N GLY A 316 -24.68 -4.10 7.11
CA GLY A 316 -25.08 -2.85 7.75
C GLY A 316 -26.50 -2.42 7.36
N TYR A 317 -26.87 -1.22 7.79
CA TYR A 317 -28.19 -0.62 7.58
C TYR A 317 -28.07 0.77 6.94
N GLY A 318 -29.19 1.37 6.56
CA GLY A 318 -29.25 2.72 6.00
C GLY A 318 -28.70 2.81 4.57
N GLU A 319 -28.30 4.02 4.17
CA GLU A 319 -27.90 4.34 2.79
C GLU A 319 -26.71 3.49 2.32
N LEU A 320 -25.70 3.29 3.17
CA LEU A 320 -24.53 2.48 2.82
C LEU A 320 -24.90 1.01 2.60
N GLY A 321 -25.73 0.43 3.48
CA GLY A 321 -26.19 -0.95 3.33
C GLY A 321 -27.02 -1.15 2.06
N GLN A 322 -27.91 -0.20 1.74
CA GLN A 322 -28.69 -0.21 0.50
C GLN A 322 -27.80 -0.10 -0.74
N LYS A 323 -26.84 0.83 -0.74
CA LYS A 323 -25.86 1.00 -1.82
C LYS A 323 -25.05 -0.28 -2.04
N ASN A 324 -24.55 -0.89 -0.96
CA ASN A 324 -23.77 -2.13 -1.06
C ASN A 324 -24.63 -3.29 -1.58
N ARG A 325 -25.88 -3.40 -1.13
CA ARG A 325 -26.82 -4.39 -1.66
C ARG A 325 -27.03 -4.24 -3.15
N GLN A 326 -27.35 -3.03 -3.63
CA GLN A 326 -27.56 -2.79 -5.06
C GLN A 326 -26.33 -3.17 -5.90
N LEU A 327 -25.13 -2.88 -5.39
CA LEU A 327 -23.90 -3.29 -6.06
C LEU A 327 -23.74 -4.81 -6.11
N ILE A 328 -24.00 -5.52 -5.01
CA ILE A 328 -23.92 -6.99 -4.95
C ILE A 328 -24.97 -7.63 -5.88
N ASP A 329 -26.21 -7.13 -5.84
CA ASP A 329 -27.32 -7.61 -6.68
C ASP A 329 -27.05 -7.43 -8.19
N GLY A 330 -26.14 -6.51 -8.55
CA GLY A 330 -25.70 -6.30 -9.93
C GLY A 330 -24.83 -7.43 -10.52
N PHE A 331 -24.37 -8.37 -9.70
CA PHE A 331 -23.58 -9.53 -10.15
C PHE A 331 -24.42 -10.81 -10.11
N THR A 332 -24.46 -11.54 -11.22
CA THR A 332 -25.07 -12.88 -11.30
C THR A 332 -24.08 -13.95 -10.84
N ASP A 333 -24.57 -14.99 -10.15
CA ASP A 333 -23.80 -16.16 -9.72
C ASP A 333 -22.58 -15.86 -8.82
N LEU A 334 -22.71 -14.86 -7.93
CA LEU A 334 -21.66 -14.50 -6.99
C LEU A 334 -21.41 -15.64 -5.99
N LEU A 335 -20.19 -16.20 -5.99
CA LEU A 335 -19.75 -17.25 -5.08
C LEU A 335 -19.05 -16.67 -3.83
N GLY A 336 -18.93 -17.50 -2.78
CA GLY A 336 -18.24 -17.17 -1.53
C GLY A 336 -19.18 -16.79 -0.38
N HIS A 337 -18.61 -16.30 0.72
CA HIS A 337 -19.38 -15.85 1.88
C HIS A 337 -19.90 -14.42 1.64
N LEU A 338 -21.22 -14.28 1.52
CA LEU A 338 -21.87 -12.98 1.42
C LEU A 338 -21.88 -12.26 2.78
N PRO A 339 -21.94 -10.92 2.80
CA PRO A 339 -22.02 -10.17 4.05
C PRO A 339 -23.16 -10.65 4.96
N GLN A 340 -22.93 -10.66 6.26
CA GLN A 340 -23.95 -11.07 7.24
C GLN A 340 -25.19 -10.17 7.11
N GLY A 341 -26.38 -10.78 7.07
CA GLY A 341 -27.65 -10.08 6.84
C GLY A 341 -27.98 -9.83 5.36
N TYR A 342 -27.14 -10.26 4.42
CA TYR A 342 -27.50 -10.29 3.02
C TYR A 342 -28.42 -11.49 2.73
N LEU A 343 -29.72 -11.21 2.54
CA LEU A 343 -30.67 -12.14 1.95
C LEU A 343 -30.68 -11.90 0.44
N ALA A 344 -30.34 -12.91 -0.35
CA ALA A 344 -30.57 -12.87 -1.80
C ALA A 344 -32.07 -12.66 -2.03
N ALA A 345 -32.45 -11.79 -2.96
CA ALA A 345 -33.84 -11.73 -3.40
C ALA A 345 -34.22 -13.13 -3.92
N SER A 346 -35.32 -13.71 -3.42
CA SER A 346 -35.82 -14.99 -3.91
C SER A 346 -35.90 -14.97 -5.44
N PRO A 347 -35.56 -16.07 -6.14
CA PRO A 347 -35.73 -16.18 -7.59
C PRO A 347 -37.22 -16.29 -7.92
N ALA A 348 -37.92 -15.17 -7.83
CA ALA A 348 -39.35 -15.05 -8.07
C ALA A 348 -39.62 -13.81 -8.91
N GLN A 349 -39.04 -13.75 -10.12
CA GLN A 349 -39.56 -12.97 -11.25
C GLN A 349 -38.83 -13.19 -12.59
N ALA A 350 -38.19 -14.35 -12.81
CA ALA A 350 -37.95 -14.84 -14.17
C ALA A 350 -39.24 -15.51 -14.68
N VAL A 351 -40.31 -14.74 -14.84
CA VAL A 351 -41.48 -15.19 -15.60
C VAL A 351 -41.04 -15.22 -17.05
N LYS A 352 -40.86 -16.44 -17.54
CA LYS A 352 -40.87 -16.80 -18.95
C LYS A 352 -42.06 -16.11 -19.63
N THR A 353 -41.79 -15.18 -20.53
CA THR A 353 -42.68 -14.96 -21.68
C THR A 353 -42.08 -15.69 -22.86
N ALA A 354 -42.92 -16.55 -23.44
CA ALA A 354 -42.64 -17.44 -24.55
C ALA A 354 -42.20 -16.72 -25.83
#